data_AF-A0A1G8QGE5-F1
#
_entry.id   AF-A0A1G8QGE5-F1
#
_cell.length_a   1.000
_cell.length_b   1.000
_cell.length_c   1.000
_cell.angle_alpha   90.00
_cell.angle_beta   90.00
_cell.angle_gamma   90.00
#
_symmetry.space_group_name_H-M   'P 1'
#
loop_
_entity.id
_entity.type
_entity.pdbx_description
1 polymer ?
#
loop_
_entity_poly.entity_id
_entity_poly.type
_entity_poly.pdbx_seq_one_letter_code
_entity_poly.pdbx_strand_id
1 'polypeptide(L)'
;MIEIARKDAWKEKEDLILAETVLTCMKAGKTQLKAFEEASVKLKRTPRACGFRWNKVLRKKYDGSIREARQKSDSCTSPDTKELEKKMEVWERAWSDLEQFVRYVRQATK
;
A
#
# COMPACT_ATOMS: atom_id res chain seq x y z
N MET A 1 -21.41 19.55 18.79
CA MET A 1 -21.14 18.20 18.25
C MET A 1 -20.21 18.37 17.06
N ILE A 2 -18.95 17.95 17.18
CA ILE A 2 -18.04 17.99 16.03
C ILE A 2 -18.36 16.76 15.19
N GLU A 3 -19.07 16.97 14.09
CA GLU A 3 -19.33 15.94 13.10
C GLU A 3 -18.00 15.63 12.39
N ILE A 4 -17.29 14.60 12.87
CA ILE A 4 -16.08 14.10 12.22
C ILE A 4 -16.52 13.29 10.99
N ALA A 5 -16.98 14.00 9.97
CA ALA A 5 -17.29 13.42 8.67
C ALA A 5 -15.98 12.91 8.04
N ARG A 6 -15.90 11.59 7.85
CA ARG A 6 -14.80 10.90 7.16
C ARG A 6 -14.54 11.53 5.78
N LYS A 7 -13.49 12.36 5.66
CA LYS A 7 -13.01 12.91 4.37
C LYS A 7 -12.17 11.89 3.60
N ASP A 8 -12.76 10.72 3.33
CA ASP A 8 -12.11 9.61 2.63
C ASP A 8 -12.36 9.59 1.11
N ALA A 9 -12.84 10.70 0.55
CA ALA A 9 -12.92 10.84 -0.90
C ALA A 9 -11.50 11.02 -1.47
N TRP A 10 -10.82 9.89 -1.68
CA TRP A 10 -9.63 9.82 -2.52
C TRP A 10 -10.06 10.05 -3.98
N LYS A 11 -9.47 11.06 -4.60
CA LYS A 11 -9.67 11.35 -6.02
C LYS A 11 -8.75 10.49 -6.85
N GLU A 12 -9.17 10.18 -8.07
CA GLU A 12 -8.33 9.44 -9.03
C GLU A 12 -6.97 10.13 -9.27
N LYS A 13 -6.95 11.47 -9.29
CA LYS A 13 -5.69 12.23 -9.37
C LYS A 13 -4.77 12.01 -8.17
N GLU A 14 -5.32 11.90 -6.95
CA GLU A 14 -4.51 11.60 -5.75
C GLU A 14 -3.94 10.18 -5.82
N ASP A 15 -4.73 9.22 -6.33
CA ASP A 15 -4.31 7.83 -6.54
C ASP A 15 -3.18 7.72 -7.58
N LEU A 16 -3.28 8.48 -8.68
CA LEU A 16 -2.24 8.52 -9.72
C LEU A 16 -0.91 9.04 -9.15
N ILE A 17 -0.93 10.13 -8.38
CA ILE A 17 0.27 10.70 -7.76
C ILE A 17 0.89 9.73 -6.75
N LEU A 18 0.06 9.05 -5.96
CA LEU A 18 0.51 8.03 -5.01
C LEU A 18 1.17 6.87 -5.76
N ALA A 19 0.53 6.36 -6.82
CA ALA A 19 1.05 5.25 -7.58
C ALA A 19 2.36 5.57 -8.31
N GLU A 20 2.43 6.73 -8.96
CA GLU A 20 3.64 7.20 -9.63
C GLU A 20 4.82 7.33 -8.65
N THR A 21 4.59 7.95 -7.49
CA THR A 21 5.65 8.13 -6.48
C THR A 21 6.17 6.78 -5.97
N VAL A 22 5.26 5.83 -5.70
CA VAL A 22 5.63 4.49 -5.23
C VAL A 22 6.37 3.69 -6.30
N LEU A 23 5.89 3.67 -7.54
CA LEU A 23 6.54 2.97 -8.64
C LEU A 23 7.91 3.57 -8.97
N THR A 24 8.04 4.90 -8.89
CA THR A 24 9.33 5.59 -9.08
C THR A 24 10.33 5.22 -7.99
N CYS A 25 9.88 5.16 -6.73
CA CYS A 25 10.71 4.72 -5.62
C CYS A 25 11.14 3.25 -5.77
N MET A 26 10.25 2.36 -6.22
CA MET A 26 10.59 0.96 -6.50
C MET A 26 11.65 0.83 -7.60
N LYS A 27 11.49 1.56 -8.72
CA LYS A 27 12.49 1.60 -9.81
C LYS A 27 13.84 2.17 -9.35
N ALA A 28 13.82 3.09 -8.39
CA ALA A 28 15.02 3.66 -7.77
C ALA A 28 15.62 2.80 -6.64
N GLY A 29 15.06 1.63 -6.34
CA GLY A 29 15.49 0.76 -5.24
C GLY A 29 15.24 1.31 -3.83
N LYS A 30 14.37 2.32 -3.69
CA LYS A 30 14.02 2.94 -2.41
C LYS A 30 12.87 2.19 -1.73
N THR A 31 12.82 2.28 -0.40
CA THR A 31 11.77 1.62 0.39
C THR A 31 10.39 2.24 0.16
N GLN A 32 9.34 1.42 0.27
CA GLN A 32 7.95 1.89 0.15
C GLN A 32 7.59 2.94 1.22
N LEU A 33 8.19 2.85 2.42
CA LEU A 33 7.99 3.83 3.50
C LEU A 33 8.43 5.22 3.06
N LYS A 34 9.60 5.33 2.42
CA LYS A 34 10.12 6.59 1.89
C LYS A 34 9.22 7.15 0.78
N ALA A 35 8.66 6.27 -0.05
CA ALA A 35 7.68 6.65 -1.06
C ALA A 35 6.39 7.20 -0.44
N PHE A 36 5.91 6.60 0.66
CA PHE A 36 4.72 7.08 1.37
C PHE A 36 4.97 8.41 2.07
N GLU A 37 6.15 8.65 2.62
CA GLU A 37 6.54 9.96 3.15
C GLU A 37 6.51 11.01 2.04
N GLU A 38 7.14 10.75 0.91
CA GLU A 38 7.17 11.68 -0.22
C GLU A 38 5.76 11.96 -0.78
N ALA A 39 4.95 10.92 -0.95
CA ALA A 39 3.56 11.05 -1.39
C ALA A 39 2.70 11.79 -0.36
N SER A 40 2.96 11.61 0.93
CA SER A 40 2.22 12.28 2.00
C SER A 40 2.38 13.80 1.95
N VAL A 41 3.61 14.27 1.66
CA VAL A 41 3.92 15.69 1.49
C VAL A 41 3.20 16.25 0.26
N LYS A 42 3.25 15.54 -0.87
CA LYS A 42 2.60 15.96 -2.13
C LYS A 42 1.07 16.01 -2.02
N LEU A 43 0.47 15.03 -1.35
CA LEU A 43 -0.99 14.88 -1.23
C LEU A 43 -1.56 15.59 0.01
N LYS A 44 -0.71 16.15 0.87
CA LYS A 44 -1.09 16.72 2.18
C LYS A 44 -1.91 15.72 3.02
N ARG A 45 -1.51 14.44 2.98
CA ARG A 45 -2.11 13.34 3.76
C ARG A 45 -1.07 12.79 4.73
N THR A 46 -1.47 11.85 5.59
CA THR A 46 -0.52 11.15 6.46
C THR A 46 0.12 9.97 5.72
N PRO A 47 1.40 9.64 5.99
CA PRO A 47 2.05 8.47 5.39
C PRO A 47 1.25 7.17 5.61
N ARG A 48 0.62 7.04 6.80
CA ARG A 48 -0.25 5.91 7.14
C ARG A 48 -1.50 5.83 6.26
N ALA A 49 -2.12 6.98 5.93
CA ALA A 49 -3.27 7.01 5.02
C ALA A 49 -2.88 6.64 3.59
N CYS A 50 -1.74 7.14 3.11
CA CYS A 50 -1.16 6.77 1.80
C CYS A 50 -0.88 5.26 1.74
N GLY A 51 -0.28 4.69 2.78
CA GLY A 51 -0.02 3.24 2.86
C GLY A 51 -1.30 2.41 2.84
N PHE A 52 -2.34 2.83 3.57
CA PHE A 52 -3.63 2.14 3.57
C PHE A 52 -4.31 2.18 2.20
N ARG A 53 -4.33 3.35 1.53
CA ARG A 53 -4.89 3.48 0.17
C ARG A 53 -4.13 2.61 -0.83
N TRP A 54 -2.81 2.64 -0.77
CA TRP A 54 -1.95 1.82 -1.61
C TRP A 54 -2.25 0.33 -1.42
N ASN A 55 -2.21 -0.17 -0.18
CA ASN A 55 -2.42 -1.59 0.11
C ASN A 55 -3.84 -2.06 -0.25
N LYS A 56 -4.86 -1.23 -0.02
CA LYS A 56 -6.25 -1.64 -0.21
C LYS A 56 -6.75 -1.57 -1.66
N VAL A 57 -6.29 -0.59 -2.44
CA VAL A 57 -6.88 -0.29 -3.76
C VAL A 57 -5.84 -0.34 -4.87
N LEU A 58 -4.70 0.33 -4.69
CA LEU A 58 -3.75 0.55 -5.79
C LEU A 58 -2.82 -0.65 -6.03
N ARG A 59 -2.47 -1.41 -4.98
CA ARG A 59 -1.58 -2.56 -5.09
C ARG A 59 -2.08 -3.59 -6.09
N LYS A 60 -3.39 -3.89 -6.07
CA LYS A 60 -4.03 -4.81 -7.02
C LYS A 60 -4.18 -4.18 -8.42
N LYS A 61 -4.47 -2.87 -8.49
CA LYS A 61 -4.64 -2.14 -9.75
C LYS A 61 -3.34 -2.01 -10.55
N TYR A 62 -2.20 -1.88 -9.86
CA TYR A 62 -0.88 -1.68 -10.47
C TYR A 62 0.03 -2.90 -10.36
N ASP A 63 -0.53 -4.11 -10.17
CA ASP A 63 0.25 -5.34 -10.01
C ASP A 63 1.26 -5.55 -11.16
N GLY A 64 0.82 -5.38 -12.41
CA GLY A 64 1.70 -5.46 -13.59
C GLY A 64 2.87 -4.47 -13.52
N SER A 65 2.60 -3.21 -13.21
CA SER A 65 3.64 -2.18 -13.09
C SER A 65 4.59 -2.42 -11.91
N ILE A 66 4.10 -3.02 -10.82
CA ILE A 66 4.94 -3.42 -9.68
C ILE A 66 5.88 -4.55 -10.10
N ARG A 67 5.39 -5.54 -10.87
CA ARG A 67 6.21 -6.63 -11.41
C ARG A 67 7.30 -6.09 -12.33
N GLU A 68 6.98 -5.19 -13.24
CA GLU A 68 7.96 -4.55 -14.13
C GLU A 68 8.98 -3.70 -13.37
N ALA A 69 8.54 -2.96 -12.34
CA ALA A 69 9.43 -2.15 -11.51
C ALA A 69 10.42 -3.00 -10.71
N ARG A 70 9.98 -4.17 -10.22
CA ARG A 70 10.84 -5.14 -9.52
C ARG A 70 11.79 -5.86 -10.47
N GLN A 71 11.34 -6.24 -11.66
CA GLN A 71 12.19 -6.92 -12.65
C GLN A 71 13.42 -6.08 -13.04
N LYS A 72 13.27 -4.74 -13.07
CA LYS A 72 14.38 -3.81 -13.32
C LYS A 72 15.32 -3.62 -12.12
N SER A 73 14.87 -3.85 -10.89
CA SER A 73 15.78 -3.88 -9.73
C SER A 73 16.52 -5.22 -9.62
N ASP A 74 15.89 -6.31 -10.07
CA ASP A 74 16.38 -7.68 -9.93
C ASP A 74 17.45 -8.06 -10.98
N SER A 75 17.70 -7.23 -12.00
CA SER A 75 18.79 -7.48 -12.97
C SER A 75 20.20 -7.32 -12.37
N CYS A 76 20.33 -6.96 -11.09
CA CYS A 76 21.57 -7.11 -10.32
C CYS A 76 21.50 -8.16 -9.20
N THR A 77 20.33 -8.75 -8.89
CA THR A 77 20.20 -9.85 -7.92
C THR A 77 18.90 -10.64 -8.15
N SER A 78 19.00 -11.88 -8.60
CA SER A 78 17.93 -12.88 -8.49
C SER A 78 18.37 -13.95 -7.49
N PRO A 79 17.49 -14.46 -6.59
CA PRO A 79 16.22 -15.13 -6.93
C PRO A 79 15.01 -14.64 -6.10
N ASP A 80 13.85 -15.30 -6.27
CA ASP A 80 12.68 -15.28 -5.35
C ASP A 80 11.41 -14.47 -5.71
N THR A 81 10.82 -14.76 -6.87
CA THR A 81 9.36 -14.62 -7.05
C THR A 81 8.56 -15.55 -6.13
N LYS A 82 9.10 -16.74 -5.82
CA LYS A 82 8.44 -17.75 -4.95
C LYS A 82 8.40 -17.33 -3.48
N GLU A 83 9.47 -16.75 -2.92
CA GLU A 83 9.42 -16.24 -1.55
C GLU A 83 8.50 -15.03 -1.39
N LEU A 84 8.35 -14.21 -2.44
CA LEU A 84 7.41 -13.09 -2.43
C LEU A 84 5.95 -13.58 -2.42
N GLU A 85 5.61 -14.60 -3.20
CA GLU A 85 4.28 -15.25 -3.15
C GLU A 85 4.03 -15.86 -1.77
N LYS A 86 5.02 -16.57 -1.21
CA LYS A 86 4.93 -17.18 0.11
C LYS A 86 4.78 -16.14 1.21
N LYS A 87 5.52 -15.02 1.12
CA LYS A 87 5.34 -13.85 1.98
C LYS A 87 3.96 -13.24 1.76
N MET A 88 3.44 -13.17 0.54
CA MET A 88 2.10 -12.68 0.27
C MET A 88 1.01 -13.53 0.93
N GLU A 89 1.13 -14.86 0.90
CA GLU A 89 0.19 -15.77 1.61
C GLU A 89 0.20 -15.53 3.13
N VAL A 90 1.39 -15.40 3.73
CA VAL A 90 1.51 -15.12 5.18
C VAL A 90 0.89 -13.76 5.53
N TRP A 91 1.08 -12.76 4.68
CA TRP A 91 0.53 -11.43 4.88
C TRP A 91 -0.99 -11.37 4.65
N GLU A 92 -1.55 -12.10 3.69
CA GLU A 92 -3.01 -12.23 3.50
C GLU A 92 -3.66 -12.93 4.70
N ARG A 93 -3.02 -13.94 5.27
CA ARG A 93 -3.48 -14.61 6.49
C ARG A 93 -3.48 -13.66 7.68
N ALA A 94 -2.38 -12.93 7.89
CA ALA A 94 -2.27 -11.92 8.94
C ALA A 94 -3.26 -10.76 8.75
N TRP A 95 -3.56 -10.39 7.50
CA TRP A 95 -4.58 -9.39 7.19
C TRP A 95 -6.00 -9.90 7.51
N SER A 96 -6.29 -11.17 7.20
CA SER A 96 -7.56 -11.81 7.53
C SER A 96 -7.78 -11.92 9.04
N ASP A 97 -6.76 -12.30 9.79
CA ASP A 97 -6.79 -12.35 11.26
C ASP A 97 -7.03 -10.97 11.86
N LEU A 98 -6.41 -9.93 11.30
CA LEU A 98 -6.64 -8.55 11.72
C LEU A 98 -8.06 -8.08 11.36
N GLU A 99 -8.60 -8.46 10.22
CA GLU A 99 -10.00 -8.18 9.86
C GLU A 99 -10.99 -8.91 10.79
N GLN A 100 -10.71 -10.15 11.17
CA GLN A 100 -11.50 -10.88 12.18
C GLN A 100 -11.42 -10.21 13.54
N PHE A 101 -10.24 -9.77 13.96
CA PHE A 101 -10.06 -9.04 15.22
C PHE A 101 -10.80 -7.69 15.21
N VAL A 102 -10.73 -6.93 14.12
CA VAL A 102 -11.48 -5.68 13.96
C VAL A 102 -13.00 -5.92 13.98
N ARG A 103 -13.49 -7.03 13.40
CA ARG A 103 -14.90 -7.44 13.48
C ARG A 103 -15.30 -7.81 14.90
N TYR A 104 -14.45 -8.56 15.61
CA TYR A 104 -14.67 -8.93 17.00
C TYR A 104 -14.76 -7.70 17.90
N VAL A 105 -13.80 -6.78 17.80
CA VAL A 105 -13.80 -5.52 18.58
C VAL A 105 -15.06 -4.70 18.26
N ARG A 106 -15.51 -4.64 17.00
CA ARG A 106 -16.78 -3.99 16.64
C ARG A 106 -18.02 -4.63 17.28
N GLN A 107 -18.02 -5.95 17.47
CA GLN A 107 -19.11 -6.66 18.13
C GLN A 107 -19.05 -6.53 19.66
N ALA A 108 -17.84 -6.44 20.21
CA ALA A 108 -17.57 -6.29 21.64
C ALA A 108 -17.73 -4.85 22.16
N THR A 109 -17.94 -3.86 21.28
CA THR A 109 -18.22 -2.46 21.67
C THR A 109 -19.72 -2.15 21.62
N LYS A 110 -20.57 -3.13 21.93
CA LYS A 110 -22.02 -2.97 22.15
C LYS A 110 -22.35 -3.15 23.62
#